data_AF-A0A7W1W2D7-F1
#
_entry.id   AF-A0A7W1W2D7-F1
#
_cell.length_a   1.000
_cell.length_b   1.000
_cell.length_c   1.000
_cell.angle_alpha   90.00
_cell.angle_beta   90.00
_cell.angle_gamma   90.00
#
_symmetry.space_group_name_H-M   'P 1'
#
loop_
_entity.id
_entity.type
_entity.pdbx_description
1 polymer ?
#
loop_
_entity_poly.entity_id
_entity_poly.type
_entity_poly.pdbx_seq_one_letter_code
_entity_poly.pdbx_strand_id
1 'polypeptide(L)'
;IDSCYKAGIKDFIVTGHSQGGGIAFLLTAYLYHLQAGNKIPGDIRFKTYCSAGPKPGNLYFAYDYENITRGGWAYNVVNSADWVPDVPFTVQTVDDFTAVNPFRHANAVIKKQRFPKNLILRHVYNQLSRPSKKAQRRYQKYLGKMMSRSVKKQLPGFVIPAYYQSNYYVRAGNTVVLYAGEDYFKLYNNDPGNPNIWEHHLPKPYLFLAEKLP
;
A
#
# COMPACT_ATOMS: atom_id res chain seq x y z
N ILE A 1 16.21 -4.91 -18.90
CA ILE A 1 15.04 -5.07 -19.81
C ILE A 1 15.50 -4.97 -21.26
N ASP A 2 16.14 -3.88 -21.68
CA ASP A 2 16.57 -3.69 -23.07
C ASP A 2 17.44 -4.82 -23.64
N SER A 3 18.40 -5.32 -22.87
CA SER A 3 19.23 -6.47 -23.27
C SER A 3 18.39 -7.75 -23.45
N CYS A 4 17.49 -8.04 -22.51
CA CYS A 4 16.56 -9.15 -22.59
C CYS A 4 15.63 -9.03 -23.81
N TYR A 5 15.09 -7.84 -24.05
CA TYR A 5 14.20 -7.59 -25.18
C TYR A 5 14.90 -7.78 -26.53
N LYS A 6 16.14 -7.27 -26.68
CA LYS A 6 16.98 -7.52 -27.87
C LYS A 6 17.26 -9.01 -28.10
N ALA A 7 17.28 -9.81 -27.03
CA ALA A 7 17.40 -11.27 -27.10
C ALA A 7 16.05 -11.98 -27.32
N GLY A 8 14.94 -11.26 -27.53
CA GLY A 8 13.62 -11.82 -27.75
C GLY A 8 12.83 -12.15 -26.49
N ILE A 9 13.36 -11.85 -25.29
CA ILE A 9 12.68 -12.10 -24.02
C ILE A 9 11.70 -10.96 -23.73
N LYS A 10 10.41 -11.30 -23.67
CA LYS A 10 9.31 -10.34 -23.49
C LYS A 10 8.49 -10.58 -22.24
N ASP A 11 8.63 -11.73 -21.59
CA ASP A 11 7.89 -12.07 -20.38
C ASP A 11 8.79 -11.90 -19.15
N PHE A 12 8.33 -11.11 -18.18
CA PHE A 12 9.08 -10.80 -16.97
C PHE A 12 8.24 -11.08 -15.73
N ILE A 13 8.85 -11.75 -14.75
CA ILE A 13 8.29 -11.85 -13.40
C ILE A 13 8.91 -10.73 -12.57
N VAL A 14 8.05 -9.90 -11.98
CA VAL A 14 8.42 -8.92 -10.96
C VAL A 14 8.04 -9.53 -9.62
N THR A 15 9.02 -9.75 -8.75
CA THR A 15 8.81 -10.43 -7.47
C THR A 15 9.55 -9.74 -6.35
N GLY A 16 9.12 -10.02 -5.13
CA GLY A 16 9.72 -9.50 -3.92
C GLY A 16 8.99 -10.00 -2.69
N HIS A 17 9.74 -10.13 -1.60
CA HIS A 17 9.22 -10.44 -0.27
C HIS A 17 9.33 -9.21 0.63
N SER A 18 8.42 -9.04 1.57
CA SER A 18 8.46 -7.94 2.56
C SER A 18 8.45 -6.56 1.88
N GLN A 19 9.35 -5.65 2.28
CA GLN A 19 9.58 -4.38 1.60
C GLN A 19 9.81 -4.54 0.08
N GLY A 20 10.48 -5.63 -0.34
CA GLY A 20 10.67 -5.94 -1.75
C GLY A 20 9.35 -6.16 -2.49
N GLY A 21 8.32 -6.69 -1.81
CA GLY A 21 6.97 -6.80 -2.36
C GLY A 21 6.32 -5.44 -2.62
N GLY A 22 6.47 -4.50 -1.67
CA GLY A 22 6.01 -3.13 -1.86
C GLY A 22 6.71 -2.42 -3.03
N ILE A 23 8.03 -2.61 -3.16
CA ILE A 23 8.83 -2.07 -4.26
C ILE A 23 8.41 -2.70 -5.60
N ALA A 24 8.19 -4.01 -5.64
CA ALA A 24 7.76 -4.73 -6.83
C ALA A 24 6.43 -4.20 -7.37
N PHE A 25 5.45 -3.91 -6.50
CA PHE A 25 4.18 -3.30 -6.91
C PHE A 25 4.38 -1.91 -7.53
N LEU A 26 5.20 -1.06 -6.91
CA LEU A 26 5.53 0.26 -7.45
C LEU A 26 6.29 0.17 -8.78
N LEU A 27 7.22 -0.78 -8.90
CA LEU A 27 7.99 -1.04 -10.10
C LEU A 27 7.09 -1.51 -11.24
N THR A 28 6.18 -2.45 -10.99
CA THR A 28 5.22 -2.91 -11.98
C THR A 28 4.34 -1.77 -12.48
N ALA A 29 3.81 -0.94 -11.58
CA ALA A 29 3.05 0.24 -11.97
C ALA A 29 3.88 1.15 -12.88
N TYR A 30 5.11 1.46 -12.45
CA TYR A 30 6.03 2.31 -13.20
C TYR A 30 6.31 1.76 -14.61
N LEU A 31 6.56 0.46 -14.75
CA LEU A 31 6.83 -0.18 -16.04
C LEU A 31 5.63 -0.10 -16.99
N TYR A 32 4.41 -0.34 -16.51
CA TYR A 32 3.20 -0.17 -17.31
C TYR A 32 2.96 1.29 -17.72
N HIS A 33 3.26 2.26 -16.84
CA HIS A 33 3.21 3.68 -17.19
C HIS A 33 4.27 4.08 -18.22
N LEU A 34 5.47 3.47 -18.18
CA LEU A 34 6.47 3.63 -19.23
C LEU A 34 6.00 3.05 -20.58
N GLN A 35 5.30 1.90 -20.58
CA GLN A 35 4.69 1.34 -21.79
C GLN A 35 3.62 2.28 -22.35
N ALA A 36 2.70 2.77 -21.52
CA ALA A 36 1.66 3.72 -21.93
C ALA A 36 2.24 5.01 -22.52
N GLY A 37 3.42 5.43 -22.04
CA GLY A 37 4.18 6.56 -22.56
C GLY A 37 5.11 6.24 -23.75
N ASN A 38 5.04 5.05 -24.32
CA ASN A 38 5.92 4.56 -25.41
C ASN A 38 7.43 4.68 -25.09
N LYS A 39 7.82 4.57 -23.82
CA LYS A 39 9.22 4.62 -23.37
C LYS A 39 9.90 3.26 -23.37
N ILE A 40 9.12 2.19 -23.27
CA ILE A 40 9.57 0.82 -23.45
C ILE A 40 8.59 0.07 -24.37
N PRO A 41 9.00 -1.05 -25.01
CA PRO A 41 8.14 -1.78 -25.93
C PRO A 41 6.82 -2.25 -25.30
N GLY A 42 5.71 -2.00 -25.99
CA GLY A 42 4.36 -2.33 -25.53
C GLY A 42 4.00 -3.81 -25.60
N ASP A 43 4.84 -4.63 -26.24
CA ASP A 43 4.66 -6.08 -26.34
C ASP A 43 5.37 -6.87 -25.23
N ILE A 44 6.02 -6.18 -24.29
CA ILE A 44 6.53 -6.77 -23.04
C ILE A 44 5.36 -7.06 -22.10
N ARG A 45 5.41 -8.21 -21.42
CA ARG A 45 4.41 -8.64 -20.43
C ARG A 45 5.06 -8.74 -19.06
N PHE A 46 4.41 -8.12 -18.08
CA PHE A 46 4.84 -8.16 -16.68
C PHE A 46 3.85 -8.93 -15.83
N LYS A 47 4.34 -9.93 -15.11
CA LYS A 47 3.60 -10.67 -14.10
C LYS A 47 4.17 -10.39 -12.73
N THR A 48 3.35 -9.93 -11.79
CA THR A 48 3.80 -9.66 -10.42
C THR A 48 3.39 -10.77 -9.48
N TYR A 49 4.36 -11.32 -8.76
CA TYR A 49 4.12 -12.30 -7.70
C TYR A 49 4.96 -11.92 -6.49
N CYS A 50 4.32 -11.40 -5.45
CA CYS A 50 4.98 -11.01 -4.22
C CYS A 50 4.47 -11.81 -3.03
N SER A 51 5.26 -11.85 -1.97
CA SER A 51 4.87 -12.40 -0.68
C SER A 51 5.12 -11.39 0.42
N ALA A 52 4.24 -11.37 1.44
CA ALA A 52 4.35 -10.49 2.59
C ALA A 52 4.51 -9.00 2.23
N GLY A 53 3.96 -8.56 1.08
CA GLY A 53 4.07 -7.19 0.63
C GLY A 53 3.23 -6.25 1.51
N PRO A 54 3.79 -5.12 1.99
CA PRO A 54 3.02 -4.10 2.71
C PRO A 54 2.06 -3.37 1.75
N LYS A 55 1.18 -2.52 2.30
CA LYS A 55 0.27 -1.68 1.52
C LYS A 55 1.06 -0.70 0.63
N PRO A 56 1.01 -0.81 -0.70
CA PRO A 56 1.92 -0.09 -1.59
C PRO A 56 1.56 1.39 -1.82
N GLY A 57 0.29 1.74 -1.63
CA GLY A 57 -0.20 3.09 -1.95
C GLY A 57 -1.59 3.35 -1.40
N ASN A 58 -2.17 4.48 -1.80
CA ASN A 58 -3.53 4.84 -1.42
C ASN A 58 -4.58 4.17 -2.31
N LEU A 59 -5.87 4.41 -2.02
CA LEU A 59 -6.96 3.82 -2.78
C LEU A 59 -6.93 4.14 -4.28
N TYR A 60 -6.49 5.34 -4.66
CA TYR A 60 -6.36 5.73 -6.08
C TYR A 60 -5.26 4.95 -6.77
N PHE A 61 -4.11 4.75 -6.10
CA PHE A 61 -3.07 3.86 -6.60
C PHE A 61 -3.59 2.44 -6.76
N ALA A 62 -4.33 1.92 -5.77
CA ALA A 62 -4.87 0.56 -5.84
C ALA A 62 -5.81 0.38 -7.04
N TYR A 63 -6.71 1.33 -7.30
CA TYR A 63 -7.60 1.27 -8.46
C TYR A 63 -6.87 1.33 -9.80
N ASP A 64 -5.89 2.22 -9.95
CA ASP A 64 -5.06 2.26 -11.17
C ASP A 64 -4.33 0.93 -11.35
N TYR A 65 -3.65 0.46 -10.30
CA TYR A 65 -2.87 -0.77 -10.30
C TYR A 65 -3.71 -2.01 -10.62
N GLU A 66 -4.87 -2.15 -9.99
CA GLU A 66 -5.80 -3.26 -10.22
C GLU A 66 -6.40 -3.22 -11.63
N ASN A 67 -6.65 -2.04 -12.17
CA ASN A 67 -7.14 -1.92 -13.55
C ASN A 67 -6.07 -2.33 -14.56
N ILE A 68 -4.80 -1.90 -14.39
CA ILE A 68 -3.71 -2.28 -15.30
C ILE A 68 -3.26 -3.75 -15.13
N THR A 69 -3.49 -4.36 -13.96
CA THR A 69 -3.13 -5.77 -13.69
C THR A 69 -4.34 -6.73 -13.62
N ARG A 70 -5.51 -6.28 -14.10
CA ARG A 70 -6.76 -7.06 -14.12
C ARG A 70 -6.58 -8.41 -14.83
N GLY A 71 -7.37 -9.41 -14.44
CA GLY A 71 -7.23 -10.77 -14.98
C GLY A 71 -6.08 -11.56 -14.35
N GLY A 72 -5.63 -11.14 -13.16
CA GLY A 72 -4.65 -11.86 -12.37
C GLY A 72 -3.22 -11.62 -12.79
N TRP A 73 -2.85 -10.44 -13.28
CA TRP A 73 -1.45 -10.16 -13.64
C TRP A 73 -0.58 -9.70 -12.46
N ALA A 74 -1.18 -9.49 -11.28
CA ALA A 74 -0.45 -9.21 -10.06
C ALA A 74 -1.07 -9.89 -8.85
N TYR A 75 -0.21 -10.50 -8.01
CA TYR A 75 -0.60 -11.11 -6.75
C TYR A 75 0.30 -10.68 -5.59
N ASN A 76 -0.31 -10.54 -4.42
CA ASN A 76 0.38 -10.50 -3.14
C ASN A 76 -0.11 -11.67 -2.28
N VAL A 77 0.78 -12.60 -1.96
CA VAL A 77 0.51 -13.70 -1.05
C VAL A 77 0.79 -13.22 0.37
N VAL A 78 -0.18 -13.35 1.27
CA VAL A 78 -0.07 -12.86 2.65
C VAL A 78 -0.42 -13.95 3.64
N ASN A 79 0.32 -14.03 4.73
CA ASN A 79 -0.01 -14.86 5.88
C ASN A 79 -0.88 -14.06 6.84
N SER A 80 -2.02 -14.61 7.29
CA SER A 80 -2.92 -13.91 8.21
C SER A 80 -2.33 -13.63 9.60
N ALA A 81 -1.23 -14.29 9.97
CA ALA A 81 -0.48 -14.04 11.21
C ALA A 81 0.73 -13.10 11.02
N ASP A 82 1.04 -12.69 9.78
CA ASP A 82 2.14 -11.76 9.51
C ASP A 82 1.65 -10.32 9.59
N TRP A 83 2.34 -9.50 10.39
CA TRP A 83 1.99 -8.10 10.59
C TRP A 83 2.49 -7.17 9.46
N VAL A 84 3.45 -7.60 8.63
CA VAL A 84 4.03 -6.73 7.60
C VAL A 84 3.00 -6.27 6.55
N PRO A 85 2.07 -7.11 6.07
CA PRO A 85 0.94 -6.65 5.25
C PRO A 85 0.07 -5.55 5.89
N ASP A 86 0.09 -5.39 7.21
CA ASP A 86 -0.67 -4.37 7.94
C ASP A 86 0.00 -3.00 7.96
N VAL A 87 1.23 -2.86 7.47
CA VAL A 87 1.94 -1.57 7.43
C VAL A 87 1.86 -0.88 6.06
N PRO A 88 2.02 0.45 6.00
CA PRO A 88 2.12 1.40 7.11
C PRO A 88 0.78 1.60 7.86
N PHE A 89 0.86 2.27 9.01
CA PHE A 89 -0.33 2.84 9.66
C PHE A 89 -1.12 3.64 8.64
N THR A 90 -2.44 3.52 8.66
CA THR A 90 -3.33 4.16 7.70
C THR A 90 -4.37 5.00 8.40
N VAL A 91 -4.67 6.17 7.84
CA VAL A 91 -5.77 7.02 8.30
C VAL A 91 -6.41 7.68 7.09
N GLN A 92 -7.72 7.53 6.97
CA GLN A 92 -8.52 8.20 5.96
C GLN A 92 -8.94 9.58 6.47
N THR A 93 -8.79 10.59 5.62
CA THR A 93 -9.28 11.95 5.86
C THR A 93 -10.42 12.27 4.89
N VAL A 94 -11.15 13.34 5.17
CA VAL A 94 -12.19 13.85 4.24
C VAL A 94 -11.62 14.29 2.87
N ASP A 95 -10.31 14.50 2.78
CA ASP A 95 -9.63 14.90 1.54
C ASP A 95 -9.31 13.68 0.66
N ASP A 96 -9.41 12.46 1.20
CA ASP A 96 -9.17 11.20 0.48
C ASP A 96 -10.40 10.69 -0.29
N PHE A 97 -11.59 11.23 -0.01
CA PHE A 97 -12.80 10.86 -0.75
C PHE A 97 -12.71 11.26 -2.23
N THR A 98 -13.40 10.47 -3.05
CA THR A 98 -13.63 10.77 -4.46
C THR A 98 -14.26 12.15 -4.63
N ALA A 99 -14.10 12.75 -5.80
CA ALA A 99 -14.46 14.16 -6.04
C ALA A 99 -15.91 14.48 -5.67
N VAL A 100 -16.84 13.56 -5.95
CA VAL A 100 -18.26 13.69 -5.60
C VAL A 100 -18.50 13.05 -4.23
N ASN A 101 -18.30 13.83 -3.16
CA ASN A 101 -18.53 13.36 -1.79
C ASN A 101 -19.08 14.46 -0.86
N PRO A 102 -20.10 14.16 -0.04
CA PRO A 102 -20.74 15.14 0.84
C PRO A 102 -19.82 15.67 1.95
N PHE A 103 -18.83 14.89 2.41
CA PHE A 103 -17.92 15.30 3.48
C PHE A 103 -16.84 16.28 2.99
N ARG A 104 -16.36 16.12 1.76
CA ARG A 104 -15.33 17.00 1.17
C ARG A 104 -15.82 18.45 1.06
N HIS A 105 -17.10 18.65 0.76
CA HIS A 105 -17.72 19.97 0.59
C HIS A 105 -18.58 20.41 1.78
N ALA A 106 -18.62 19.63 2.87
CA ALA A 106 -19.45 19.89 4.03
C ALA A 106 -19.25 21.30 4.61
N ASN A 107 -18.02 21.81 4.65
CA ASN A 107 -17.72 23.16 5.12
C ASN A 107 -18.52 24.25 4.38
N ALA A 108 -18.68 24.12 3.06
CA ALA A 108 -19.41 25.11 2.27
C ALA A 108 -20.91 25.05 2.57
N VAL A 109 -21.46 23.85 2.76
CA VAL A 109 -22.87 23.64 3.11
C VAL A 109 -23.18 24.11 4.52
N ILE A 110 -22.31 23.80 5.49
CA ILE A 110 -22.43 24.19 6.89
C ILE A 110 -22.44 25.71 7.05
N LYS A 111 -21.59 26.43 6.29
CA LYS A 111 -21.55 27.90 6.30
C LYS A 111 -22.85 28.56 5.86
N LYS A 112 -23.64 27.89 5.00
CA LYS A 112 -24.94 28.41 4.51
C LYS A 112 -26.09 28.25 5.51
N GLN A 113 -25.89 27.49 6.60
CA GLN A 113 -26.94 27.30 7.61
C GLN A 113 -27.07 28.54 8.51
N ARG A 114 -28.27 28.78 9.05
CA ARG A 114 -28.55 29.90 9.97
C ARG A 114 -27.87 29.70 11.32
N PHE A 115 -27.62 30.79 12.05
CA PHE A 115 -27.20 30.74 13.45
C PHE A 115 -28.35 30.22 14.34
N PRO A 116 -28.08 29.39 15.36
CA PRO A 116 -26.78 28.84 15.78
C PRO A 116 -26.43 27.48 15.13
N LYS A 117 -27.29 26.95 14.24
CA LYS A 117 -27.13 25.64 13.61
C LYS A 117 -25.78 25.48 12.89
N ASN A 118 -25.30 26.52 12.22
CA ASN A 118 -23.98 26.53 11.58
C ASN A 118 -22.82 26.27 12.56
N LEU A 119 -22.89 26.78 13.80
CA LEU A 119 -21.86 26.58 14.81
C LEU A 119 -21.83 25.14 15.30
N ILE A 120 -23.00 24.57 15.60
CA ILE A 120 -23.14 23.18 16.05
C ILE A 120 -22.61 22.24 14.97
N LEU A 121 -23.06 22.41 13.73
CA LEU A 121 -22.60 21.58 12.61
C LEU A 121 -21.10 21.73 12.34
N ARG A 122 -20.56 22.95 12.45
CA ARG A 122 -19.11 23.19 12.30
C ARG A 122 -18.33 22.51 13.42
N HIS A 123 -18.84 22.51 14.64
CA HIS A 123 -18.20 21.83 15.77
C HIS A 123 -18.14 20.32 15.54
N VAL A 124 -19.27 19.69 15.22
CA VAL A 124 -19.36 18.26 14.91
C VAL A 124 -18.45 17.88 13.74
N TYR A 125 -18.50 18.62 12.63
CA TYR A 125 -17.64 18.37 11.48
C TYR A 125 -16.14 18.46 11.83
N ASN A 126 -15.75 19.42 12.67
CA ASN A 126 -14.38 19.55 13.12
C ASN A 126 -13.96 18.39 14.05
N GLN A 127 -14.85 17.90 14.91
CA GLN A 127 -14.58 16.72 15.73
C GLN A 127 -14.34 15.47 14.88
N LEU A 128 -15.03 15.34 13.74
CA LEU A 128 -14.86 14.20 12.84
C LEU A 128 -13.61 14.34 11.93
N SER A 129 -13.35 15.53 11.38
CA SER A 129 -12.33 15.71 10.34
C SER A 129 -10.93 16.09 10.87
N ARG A 130 -10.83 16.80 12.01
CA ARG A 130 -9.54 17.28 12.51
C ARG A 130 -8.64 16.17 13.07
N PRO A 131 -9.13 15.15 13.79
CA PRO A 131 -8.27 14.10 14.34
C PRO A 131 -7.50 13.35 13.26
N SER A 132 -8.18 12.90 12.20
CA SER A 132 -7.54 12.19 11.08
C SER A 132 -6.53 13.06 10.34
N LYS A 133 -6.85 14.33 10.05
CA LYS A 133 -5.89 15.29 9.46
C LYS A 133 -4.68 15.56 10.35
N LYS A 134 -4.87 15.59 11.68
CA LYS A 134 -3.76 15.73 12.64
C LYS A 134 -2.87 14.50 12.65
N ALA A 135 -3.46 13.30 12.60
CA ALA A 135 -2.73 12.04 12.50
C ALA A 135 -1.93 11.98 11.19
N GLN A 136 -2.55 12.26 10.04
CA GLN A 136 -1.90 12.32 8.72
C GLN A 136 -0.66 13.23 8.74
N ARG A 137 -0.79 14.46 9.25
CA ARG A 137 0.35 15.41 9.34
C ARG A 137 1.48 14.89 10.23
N ARG A 138 1.14 14.19 11.32
CA ARG A 138 2.14 13.58 12.22
C ARG A 138 2.85 12.43 11.50
N TYR A 139 2.12 11.51 10.88
CA TYR A 139 2.72 10.41 10.13
C TYR A 139 3.62 10.91 9.00
N GLN A 140 3.19 11.90 8.22
CA GLN A 140 4.04 12.50 7.19
C GLN A 140 5.31 13.16 7.77
N LYS A 141 5.23 13.80 8.94
CA LYS A 141 6.40 14.40 9.60
C LYS A 141 7.40 13.33 10.05
N TYR A 142 6.95 12.29 10.74
CA TYR A 142 7.81 11.28 11.35
C TYR A 142 8.21 10.17 10.37
N LEU A 143 7.25 9.53 9.71
CA LEU A 143 7.50 8.41 8.79
C LEU A 143 7.94 8.88 7.40
N GLY A 144 7.57 10.10 7.01
CA GLY A 144 8.06 10.72 5.77
C GLY A 144 9.34 11.51 6.00
N LYS A 145 9.20 12.77 6.43
CA LYS A 145 10.28 13.78 6.44
C LYS A 145 11.48 13.42 7.32
N MET A 146 11.26 12.71 8.44
CA MET A 146 12.36 12.32 9.32
C MET A 146 13.10 11.09 8.78
N MET A 147 12.36 10.05 8.37
CA MET A 147 12.95 8.85 7.75
C MET A 147 13.70 9.17 6.47
N SER A 148 13.19 10.07 5.62
CA SER A 148 13.86 10.45 4.38
C SER A 148 15.23 11.09 4.60
N ARG A 149 15.46 11.73 5.76
CA ARG A 149 16.79 12.23 6.14
C ARG A 149 17.75 11.09 6.45
N SER A 150 17.27 10.04 7.12
CA SER A 150 18.07 8.83 7.37
C SER A 150 18.41 8.12 6.07
N VAL A 151 17.45 7.98 5.15
CA VAL A 151 17.69 7.42 3.81
C VAL A 151 18.72 8.24 3.04
N LYS A 152 18.62 9.58 3.05
CA LYS A 152 19.58 10.46 2.36
C LYS A 152 21.02 10.32 2.89
N LYS A 153 21.21 9.97 4.17
CA LYS A 153 22.54 9.69 4.72
C LYS A 153 23.14 8.41 4.17
N GLN A 154 22.32 7.40 3.89
CA GLN A 154 22.74 6.10 3.37
C GLN A 154 22.86 6.09 1.84
N LEU A 155 22.09 6.92 1.15
CA LEU A 155 22.08 7.03 -0.30
C LEU A 155 22.39 8.47 -0.74
N PRO A 156 23.69 8.84 -0.84
CA PRO A 156 24.11 10.13 -1.36
C PRO A 156 23.53 10.37 -2.76
N GLY A 157 22.86 11.50 -2.96
CA GLY A 157 22.16 11.83 -4.21
C GLY A 157 20.65 11.53 -4.19
N PHE A 158 20.12 10.90 -3.13
CA PHE A 158 18.67 10.71 -3.00
C PHE A 158 17.92 12.06 -2.95
N VAL A 159 17.02 12.26 -3.92
CA VAL A 159 16.11 13.40 -3.97
C VAL A 159 14.81 13.01 -3.29
N ILE A 160 14.48 13.70 -2.19
CA ILE A 160 13.25 13.46 -1.44
C ILE A 160 12.06 13.93 -2.30
N PRO A 161 11.10 13.05 -2.63
CA PRO A 161 9.95 13.43 -3.45
C PRO A 161 9.00 14.36 -2.69
N ALA A 162 8.19 15.09 -3.43
CA ALA A 162 7.05 15.80 -2.86
C ALA A 162 6.04 14.78 -2.31
N TYR A 163 5.68 14.91 -1.03
CA TYR A 163 4.69 14.03 -0.40
C TYR A 163 3.28 14.44 -0.83
N TYR A 164 2.50 13.44 -1.27
CA TYR A 164 1.05 13.59 -1.38
C TYR A 164 0.42 13.70 0.01
N GLN A 165 -0.56 14.60 0.19
CA GLN A 165 -1.17 14.88 1.50
C GLN A 165 -2.23 13.85 1.90
N SER A 166 -1.83 12.58 1.93
CA SER A 166 -2.65 11.46 2.36
C SER A 166 -1.81 10.50 3.20
N ASN A 167 -2.48 9.72 4.02
CA ASN A 167 -1.90 8.54 4.65
C ASN A 167 -2.93 7.39 4.62
N TYR A 168 -3.78 7.37 3.58
CA TYR A 168 -4.82 6.39 3.39
C TYR A 168 -4.30 5.19 2.59
N TYR A 169 -3.29 4.51 3.13
CA TYR A 169 -2.70 3.33 2.50
C TYR A 169 -3.68 2.16 2.53
N VAL A 170 -3.78 1.43 1.42
CA VAL A 170 -4.63 0.24 1.24
C VAL A 170 -3.82 -0.89 0.58
N ARG A 171 -4.32 -2.12 0.68
CA ARG A 171 -3.83 -3.25 -0.14
C ARG A 171 -4.16 -2.97 -1.62
N ALA A 172 -3.35 -3.49 -2.53
CA ALA A 172 -3.59 -3.40 -3.96
C ALA A 172 -3.38 -4.76 -4.61
N GLY A 173 -4.01 -4.99 -5.77
CA GLY A 173 -3.87 -6.21 -6.55
C GLY A 173 -4.57 -7.41 -5.92
N ASN A 174 -4.47 -8.57 -6.57
CA ASN A 174 -5.11 -9.77 -6.07
C ASN A 174 -4.36 -10.29 -4.84
N THR A 175 -5.06 -10.39 -3.71
CA THR A 175 -4.46 -10.91 -2.46
C THR A 175 -4.82 -12.38 -2.30
N VAL A 176 -3.80 -13.24 -2.19
CA VAL A 176 -3.97 -14.64 -1.79
C VAL A 176 -3.70 -14.70 -0.29
N VAL A 177 -4.75 -14.93 0.50
CA VAL A 177 -4.64 -15.02 1.96
C VAL A 177 -4.37 -16.46 2.35
N LEU A 178 -3.18 -16.71 2.88
CA LEU A 178 -2.79 -17.94 3.54
C LEU A 178 -3.26 -17.87 4.99
N TYR A 179 -4.35 -18.57 5.30
CA TYR A 179 -4.97 -18.49 6.62
C TYR A 179 -4.27 -19.40 7.64
N ALA A 180 -3.72 -18.80 8.68
CA ALA A 180 -3.08 -19.49 9.79
C ALA A 180 -4.14 -20.11 10.73
N GLY A 181 -4.25 -21.44 10.71
CA GLY A 181 -5.15 -22.21 11.58
C GLY A 181 -4.43 -22.89 12.76
N GLU A 182 -5.14 -23.74 13.50
CA GLU A 182 -4.60 -24.40 14.70
C GLU A 182 -3.31 -25.19 14.44
N ASP A 183 -3.25 -25.95 13.34
CA ASP A 183 -2.04 -26.72 12.99
C ASP A 183 -0.82 -25.84 12.69
N TYR A 184 -1.06 -24.61 12.23
CA TYR A 184 0.00 -23.63 12.04
C TYR A 184 0.53 -23.13 13.39
N PHE A 185 -0.37 -22.78 14.31
CA PHE A 185 0.00 -22.25 15.62
C PHE A 185 0.61 -23.29 16.56
N LYS A 186 0.43 -24.59 16.29
CA LYS A 186 1.23 -25.66 16.94
C LYS A 186 2.72 -25.57 16.59
N LEU A 187 3.07 -24.94 15.47
CA LEU A 187 4.45 -24.85 14.95
C LEU A 187 5.05 -23.45 15.10
N TYR A 188 4.23 -22.41 15.02
CA TYR A 188 4.66 -21.01 15.04
C TYR A 188 3.91 -20.24 16.12
N ASN A 189 4.65 -19.63 17.05
CA ASN A 189 4.07 -18.99 18.22
C ASN A 189 3.42 -17.64 17.86
N ASN A 190 2.11 -17.51 18.07
CA ASN A 190 1.36 -16.28 17.83
C ASN A 190 0.92 -15.57 19.13
N ASP A 191 1.57 -15.89 20.25
CA ASP A 191 1.34 -15.18 21.51
C ASP A 191 1.74 -13.69 21.36
N PRO A 192 0.92 -12.73 21.82
CA PRO A 192 1.26 -11.30 21.76
C PRO A 192 2.56 -10.91 22.47
N GLY A 193 3.02 -11.73 23.41
CA GLY A 193 4.30 -11.61 24.11
C GLY A 193 5.47 -12.31 23.43
N ASN A 194 5.28 -12.94 22.26
CA ASN A 194 6.36 -13.59 21.52
C ASN A 194 7.43 -12.55 21.11
N PRO A 195 8.69 -12.68 21.57
CA PRO A 195 9.76 -11.76 21.20
C PRO A 195 10.17 -11.88 19.73
N ASN A 196 9.86 -13.01 19.06
CA ASN A 196 10.20 -13.23 17.66
C ASN A 196 9.13 -12.65 16.72
N ILE A 197 9.09 -11.32 16.61
CA ILE A 197 8.13 -10.60 15.77
C ILE A 197 8.19 -10.95 14.27
N TRP A 198 9.23 -11.65 13.83
CA TRP A 198 9.43 -12.03 12.42
C TRP A 198 9.03 -13.47 12.12
N GLU A 199 8.65 -14.25 13.14
CA GLU A 199 8.38 -15.68 12.99
C GLU A 199 7.42 -15.97 11.83
N HIS A 200 6.26 -15.30 11.82
CA HIS A 200 5.24 -15.47 10.79
C HIS A 200 5.60 -14.88 9.42
N HIS A 201 6.62 -14.01 9.38
CA HIS A 201 7.05 -13.28 8.20
C HIS A 201 8.03 -14.07 7.32
N LEU A 202 8.70 -15.08 7.88
CA LEU A 202 9.72 -15.84 7.18
C LEU A 202 9.16 -16.74 6.07
N PRO A 203 9.96 -17.10 5.04
CA PRO A 203 9.51 -17.94 3.94
C PRO A 203 8.95 -19.31 4.36
N LYS A 204 9.49 -19.91 5.42
CA LYS A 204 9.07 -21.25 5.90
C LYS A 204 7.60 -21.30 6.35
N PRO A 205 7.12 -20.40 7.23
CA PRO A 205 5.69 -20.35 7.57
C PRO A 205 4.78 -20.07 6.37
N TYR A 206 5.21 -19.23 5.43
CA TYR A 206 4.47 -19.01 4.18
C TYR A 206 4.35 -20.29 3.35
N LEU A 207 5.46 -21.01 3.17
CA LEU A 207 5.48 -22.27 2.44
C LEU A 207 4.56 -23.32 3.08
N PHE A 208 4.62 -23.47 4.41
CA PHE A 208 3.75 -24.40 5.14
C PHE A 208 2.26 -24.15 4.88
N LEU A 209 1.85 -22.88 4.83
CA LEU A 209 0.45 -22.55 4.55
C LEU A 209 0.11 -22.70 3.06
N ALA A 210 1.04 -22.38 2.17
CA ALA A 210 0.85 -22.50 0.72
C ALA A 210 0.68 -23.96 0.28
N GLU A 211 1.38 -24.91 0.92
CA GLU A 211 1.25 -26.35 0.68
C GLU A 211 -0.13 -26.92 1.05
N LYS A 212 -0.97 -26.13 1.74
CA LYS A 212 -2.34 -26.51 2.14
C LYS A 212 -3.42 -25.89 1.23
N LEU A 213 -3.03 -25.15 0.19
CA LEU A 213 -3.99 -24.64 -0.79
C LEU A 213 -4.59 -25.80 -1.61
N PRO A 214 -5.89 -25.72 -1.96
CA PRO A 214 -6.59 -26.77 -2.72
C PRO A 214 -6.15 -26.87 -4.18
#